data_AF-J3DH01-F1
#
_entry.id   AF-J3DH01-F1
#
_cell.length_a   1.000
_cell.length_b   1.000
_cell.length_c   1.000
_cell.angle_alpha   90.00
_cell.angle_beta   90.00
_cell.angle_gamma   90.00
#
_symmetry.space_group_name_H-M   'P 1'
#
loop_
_entity.id
_entity.type
_entity.pdbx_description
1 polymer ?
#
loop_
_entity_poly.entity_id
_entity_poly.type
_entity_poly.pdbx_seq_one_letter_code
_entity_poly.pdbx_strand_id
1 'polypeptide(L)'
;MVYFVSLSQQILSHRVAGNSLQQLTMDCTEEDGIVLAFDGMAYSETVCWRPALLRRPVIAGTLPARVESIEKNDTYACLDSSGRYRVKLDFDRSDREAGYGYLLVRMAKPYAGADYGWHAP
;
A
#
# COMPACT_ATOMS: atom_id res chain seq x y z
N MET A 1 -7.05 36.62 -10.44
CA MET A 1 -6.05 35.53 -10.38
C MET A 1 -5.89 35.19 -8.91
N VAL A 2 -6.71 34.25 -8.41
CA VAL A 2 -6.82 33.97 -6.96
C VAL A 2 -6.04 32.69 -6.69
N TYR A 3 -5.02 32.79 -5.84
CA TYR A 3 -4.13 31.70 -5.48
C TYR A 3 -4.78 30.82 -4.41
N PHE A 4 -4.99 29.53 -4.71
CA PHE A 4 -5.34 28.52 -3.70
C PHE A 4 -4.10 28.21 -2.85
N VAL A 5 -4.02 28.75 -1.64
CA VAL A 5 -2.98 28.37 -0.68
C VAL A 5 -3.49 27.17 0.13
N SER A 6 -3.01 25.99 -0.26
CA SER A 6 -3.14 24.73 0.47
C SER A 6 -2.46 24.85 1.85
N LEU A 7 -3.21 25.24 2.88
CA LEU A 7 -2.73 25.21 4.26
C LEU A 7 -2.95 23.81 4.85
N SER A 8 -1.81 23.12 4.97
CA SER A 8 -1.58 21.88 5.70
C SER A 8 -2.42 21.75 6.97
N GLN A 9 -3.26 20.71 7.03
CA GLN A 9 -3.97 20.28 8.23
C GLN A 9 -2.97 19.95 9.35
N GLN A 10 -2.97 20.70 10.44
CA GLN A 10 -2.45 20.23 11.72
C GLN A 10 -3.63 19.72 12.57
N ILE A 11 -3.60 18.42 12.88
CA ILE A 11 -4.57 17.78 13.77
C ILE A 11 -4.23 18.17 15.22
N LEU A 12 -4.98 19.10 15.80
CA LEU A 12 -4.99 19.36 17.24
C LEU A 12 -6.12 18.53 17.87
N SER A 13 -5.78 17.44 18.55
CA SER A 13 -6.75 16.69 19.33
C SER A 13 -7.11 17.48 20.60
N HIS A 14 -8.28 18.12 20.64
CA HIS A 14 -8.80 18.76 21.85
C HIS A 14 -9.79 17.83 22.55
N ARG A 15 -9.68 17.67 23.88
CA ARG A 15 -10.67 16.93 24.70
C ARG A 15 -11.85 17.87 24.98
N VAL A 16 -13.00 17.60 24.39
CA VAL A 16 -14.29 18.19 24.82
C VAL A 16 -15.00 17.14 25.68
N ALA A 17 -15.22 17.49 26.96
CA ALA A 17 -16.01 16.76 27.96
C ALA A 17 -16.19 15.24 27.71
N GLY A 18 -15.20 14.44 28.11
CA GLY A 18 -15.35 12.98 28.24
C GLY A 18 -15.47 12.16 26.95
N ASN A 19 -15.57 12.78 25.77
CA ASN A 19 -15.79 12.08 24.51
C ASN A 19 -14.58 12.24 23.57
N SER A 20 -14.12 11.13 23.00
CA SER A 20 -13.03 11.15 22.02
C SER A 20 -13.55 11.66 20.68
N LEU A 21 -13.21 12.91 20.35
CA LEU A 21 -13.44 13.51 19.04
C LEU A 21 -12.57 12.79 17.98
N GLN A 22 -13.13 12.51 16.81
CA GLN A 22 -12.51 11.66 15.78
C GLN A 22 -12.26 12.40 14.47
N GLN A 23 -13.08 13.40 14.14
CA GLN A 23 -12.92 14.20 12.93
C GLN A 23 -13.35 15.66 13.17
N LEU A 24 -12.53 16.58 12.69
CA LEU A 24 -12.77 18.03 12.72
C LEU A 24 -12.84 18.52 11.28
N THR A 25 -13.98 19.06 10.88
CA THR A 25 -14.13 19.75 9.59
C THR A 25 -14.23 21.24 9.89
N MET A 26 -13.29 22.02 9.36
CA MET A 26 -13.25 23.48 9.51
C MET A 26 -13.59 24.10 8.17
N ASP A 27 -14.70 24.81 8.12
CA ASP A 27 -15.10 25.59 6.96
C ASP A 27 -14.98 27.07 7.33
N CYS A 28 -14.34 27.86 6.46
CA CYS A 28 -14.27 29.32 6.62
C CYS A 28 -14.70 30.00 5.34
N THR A 29 -15.67 30.90 5.46
CA THR A 29 -16.04 31.85 4.40
C THR A 29 -15.65 33.25 4.88
N GLU A 30 -15.33 34.14 3.94
CA GLU A 30 -14.94 35.53 4.26
C GLU A 30 -16.06 36.29 5.00
N GLU A 31 -17.32 35.89 4.81
CA GLU A 31 -18.49 36.55 5.40
C GLU A 31 -18.98 35.88 6.70
N ASP A 32 -18.85 34.56 6.86
CA ASP A 32 -19.47 33.83 7.99
C ASP A 32 -18.50 33.48 9.14
N GLY A 33 -17.22 33.82 9.03
CA GLY A 33 -16.21 33.52 10.06
C GLY A 33 -15.77 32.05 10.06
N ILE A 34 -15.22 31.59 11.20
CA ILE A 34 -14.70 30.22 11.34
C ILE A 34 -15.81 29.32 11.89
N VAL A 35 -16.26 28.35 11.09
CA VAL A 35 -17.22 27.32 11.51
C VAL A 35 -16.48 25.99 11.72
N LEU A 36 -16.66 25.40 12.89
CA LEU A 36 -16.05 24.12 13.27
C LEU A 36 -17.15 23.07 13.48
N ALA A 37 -17.12 22.02 12.67
CA ALA A 37 -17.94 20.83 12.84
C ALA A 37 -17.12 19.69 13.46
N PHE A 38 -17.67 19.07 14.50
CA PHE A 38 -17.04 18.01 15.27
C PHE A 38 -17.82 16.71 15.09
N ASP A 39 -17.15 15.64 14.68
CA ASP A 39 -17.69 14.27 14.68
C ASP A 39 -16.83 13.38 15.59
N GLY A 40 -17.47 12.52 16.36
CA GLY A 40 -16.79 11.75 17.40
C GLY A 40 -17.67 10.71 18.08
N MET A 41 -17.01 9.76 18.74
CA MET A 41 -17.65 8.70 19.52
C MET A 41 -17.40 8.93 21.01
N ALA A 42 -18.38 8.57 21.84
CA ALA A 42 -18.19 8.56 23.28
C ALA A 42 -17.04 7.63 23.66
N TYR A 43 -16.26 8.04 24.66
CA TYR A 43 -15.17 7.21 25.18
C TYR A 43 -15.76 5.98 25.90
N SER A 44 -15.23 4.80 25.59
CA SER A 44 -15.58 3.55 26.26
C SER A 44 -14.32 2.70 26.43
N GLU A 45 -14.13 2.14 27.63
CA GLU A 45 -13.03 1.19 27.89
C GLU A 45 -13.22 -0.13 27.11
N THR A 46 -14.45 -0.43 26.71
CA THR A 46 -14.80 -1.68 26.02
C THR A 46 -14.81 -1.55 24.49
N VAL A 47 -14.91 -0.34 23.95
CA VAL A 47 -15.09 -0.10 22.51
C VAL A 47 -14.10 0.93 22.01
N CYS A 48 -13.18 0.48 21.16
CA CYS A 48 -12.23 1.35 20.46
C CYS A 48 -12.74 1.74 19.08
N TRP A 49 -12.44 2.97 18.67
CA TRP A 49 -12.74 3.41 17.32
C TRP A 49 -12.04 2.55 16.24
N ARG A 50 -12.73 2.34 15.13
CA ARG A 50 -12.24 1.70 13.91
C ARG A 50 -12.78 2.48 12.71
N PRO A 51 -11.93 3.02 11.83
CA PRO A 51 -12.41 3.68 10.62
C PRO A 51 -13.13 2.69 9.70
N ALA A 52 -14.02 3.21 8.86
CA ALA A 52 -14.65 2.41 7.81
C ALA A 52 -13.57 1.83 6.87
N LEU A 53 -13.79 0.60 6.42
CA LEU A 53 -12.85 -0.07 5.51
C LEU A 53 -12.82 0.66 4.16
N LEU A 54 -11.63 1.11 3.76
CA LEU A 54 -11.40 1.59 2.41
C LEU A 54 -11.49 0.43 1.42
N ARG A 55 -11.90 0.73 0.18
CA ARG A 55 -11.98 -0.28 -0.89
C ARG A 55 -10.58 -0.82 -1.15
N ARG A 56 -10.42 -2.15 -1.07
CA ARG A 56 -9.16 -2.83 -1.37
C ARG A 56 -8.79 -2.60 -2.84
N PRO A 57 -7.53 -2.22 -3.16
CA PRO A 57 -7.09 -2.14 -4.56
C PRO A 57 -7.14 -3.55 -5.18
N VAL A 58 -7.75 -3.65 -6.36
CA VAL A 58 -7.89 -4.91 -7.11
C VAL A 58 -7.06 -4.81 -8.38
N ILE A 59 -6.19 -5.79 -8.59
CA ILE A 59 -5.50 -5.98 -9.88
C ILE A 59 -6.41 -6.86 -10.73
N ALA A 60 -7.05 -6.27 -11.73
CA ALA A 60 -7.88 -7.01 -12.67
C ALA A 60 -6.97 -7.64 -13.74
N GLY A 61 -6.67 -8.93 -13.60
CA GLY A 61 -5.89 -9.70 -14.56
C GLY A 61 -4.43 -9.92 -14.18
N THR A 62 -3.61 -10.23 -15.18
CA THR A 62 -2.19 -10.56 -15.02
C THR A 62 -1.33 -9.38 -15.46
N LEU A 63 -0.31 -9.04 -14.67
CA LEU A 63 0.67 -8.02 -15.02
C LEU A 63 1.91 -8.68 -15.62
N PRO A 64 2.44 -8.15 -16.73
CA PRO A 64 3.71 -8.59 -17.25
C PRO A 64 4.84 -8.22 -16.28
N ALA A 65 5.86 -9.07 -16.27
CA ALA A 65 6.97 -8.94 -15.36
C ALA A 65 8.20 -9.63 -15.95
N ARG A 66 9.39 -9.14 -15.60
CA ARG A 66 10.67 -9.65 -16.09
C ARG A 66 11.42 -10.36 -14.97
N VAL A 67 12.00 -11.51 -15.26
CA VAL A 67 12.86 -12.23 -14.29
C VAL A 67 14.18 -11.47 -14.15
N GLU A 68 14.62 -11.25 -12.91
CA GLU A 68 15.86 -10.55 -12.59
C GLU A 68 16.87 -11.48 -11.89
N SER A 69 18.15 -11.16 -12.04
CA SER A 69 19.23 -11.73 -11.24
C SER A 69 19.86 -10.64 -10.35
N ILE A 70 20.55 -11.08 -9.30
CA ILE A 70 21.33 -10.20 -8.41
C ILE A 70 22.60 -9.73 -9.12
N GLU A 71 23.22 -10.62 -9.89
CA GLU A 71 24.43 -10.32 -10.64
C GLU A 71 24.09 -9.76 -12.02
N LYS A 72 24.90 -8.79 -12.46
CA LYS A 72 24.75 -8.17 -13.77
C LYS A 72 25.17 -9.17 -14.85
N ASN A 73 24.28 -9.43 -15.81
CA ASN A 73 24.49 -10.35 -16.94
C ASN A 73 24.73 -11.80 -16.54
N ASP A 74 24.04 -12.27 -15.50
CA ASP A 74 23.97 -13.70 -15.21
C ASP A 74 23.38 -14.47 -16.40
N THR A 75 23.94 -15.64 -16.70
CA THR A 75 23.47 -16.49 -17.80
C THR A 75 22.15 -17.18 -17.46
N TYR A 76 21.87 -17.36 -16.16
CA TYR A 76 20.67 -18.02 -15.68
C TYR A 76 19.82 -17.11 -14.78
N ALA A 77 18.56 -17.51 -14.58
CA ALA A 77 17.69 -16.87 -13.61
C ALA A 77 18.16 -17.19 -12.18
N CYS A 78 18.13 -16.18 -11.30
CA CYS A 78 18.41 -16.39 -9.89
C CYS A 78 17.21 -17.09 -9.22
N LEU A 79 17.43 -18.34 -8.80
CA LEU A 79 16.43 -19.18 -8.15
C LEU A 79 16.75 -19.39 -6.67
N ASP A 80 15.71 -19.42 -5.85
CA ASP A 80 15.82 -19.94 -4.49
C ASP A 80 15.81 -21.48 -4.47
N SER A 81 16.27 -22.08 -3.37
CA SER A 81 16.20 -23.52 -3.05
C SER A 81 14.83 -24.16 -3.30
N SER A 82 13.75 -23.36 -3.17
CA SER A 82 12.37 -23.76 -3.41
C SER A 82 11.87 -23.55 -4.85
N GLY A 83 12.75 -23.13 -5.78
CA GLY A 83 12.42 -22.90 -7.18
C GLY A 83 11.56 -21.65 -7.42
N ARG A 84 11.71 -20.62 -6.58
CA ARG A 84 11.07 -19.31 -6.75
C ARG A 84 11.98 -18.36 -7.51
N TYR A 85 11.39 -17.47 -8.29
CA TYR A 85 12.08 -16.50 -9.12
C TYR A 85 12.00 -15.10 -8.52
N ARG A 86 13.06 -14.32 -8.72
CA ARG A 86 13.05 -12.87 -8.51
C ARG A 86 12.51 -12.21 -9.78
N VAL A 87 11.57 -11.29 -9.61
CA VAL A 87 10.82 -10.69 -10.71
C VAL A 87 10.75 -9.18 -10.49
N LYS A 88 10.78 -8.39 -11.57
CA LYS A 88 10.44 -6.97 -11.57
C LYS A 88 9.19 -6.74 -12.41
N LEU A 89 8.22 -6.05 -11.83
CA LEU A 89 6.98 -5.67 -12.51
C LEU A 89 7.24 -4.44 -13.38
N ASP A 90 6.73 -4.43 -14.61
CA ASP A 90 6.94 -3.32 -15.53
C ASP A 90 6.24 -2.02 -15.06
N PHE A 91 5.22 -2.13 -14.20
CA PHE A 91 4.56 -0.99 -13.57
C PHE A 91 5.42 -0.31 -12.48
N ASP A 92 6.37 -1.04 -11.89
CA ASP A 92 7.21 -0.49 -10.82
C ASP A 92 8.28 0.42 -11.41
N ARG A 93 8.12 1.72 -11.16
CA ARG A 93 9.07 2.77 -11.57
C ARG A 93 10.13 3.06 -10.51
N SER A 94 10.13 2.34 -9.38
CA SER A 94 11.17 2.52 -8.37
C SER A 94 12.48 1.88 -8.83
N ASP A 95 13.56 2.67 -8.81
CA ASP A 95 14.90 2.20 -9.12
C ASP A 95 15.48 1.49 -7.89
N ARG A 96 15.18 0.20 -7.79
CA ARG A 96 15.77 -0.71 -6.80
C ARG A 96 17.00 -1.41 -7.39
N GLU A 97 17.86 -1.88 -6.50
CA GLU A 97 18.97 -2.75 -6.87
C GLU A 97 18.48 -3.98 -7.64
N ALA A 98 19.28 -4.44 -8.60
CA ALA A 98 18.93 -5.57 -9.45
C ALA A 98 18.63 -6.82 -8.61
N GLY A 99 17.51 -7.49 -8.91
CA GLY A 99 17.07 -8.66 -8.16
C GLY A 99 16.28 -8.33 -6.89
N TYR A 100 16.11 -7.05 -6.54
CA TYR A 100 15.28 -6.61 -5.41
C TYR A 100 14.05 -5.80 -5.86
N GLY A 101 13.66 -5.91 -7.14
CA GLY A 101 12.45 -5.29 -7.68
C GLY A 101 11.19 -5.75 -6.94
N TYR A 102 11.02 -7.06 -6.74
CA TYR A 102 9.84 -7.63 -6.08
C TYR A 102 10.17 -8.83 -5.19
N LEU A 103 9.14 -9.33 -4.51
CA LEU A 103 9.20 -10.57 -3.73
C LEU A 103 9.38 -11.79 -4.64
N LEU A 104 9.84 -12.89 -4.04
CA LEU A 104 10.02 -14.17 -4.71
C LEU A 104 8.69 -14.77 -5.16
N VAL A 105 8.52 -14.98 -6.46
CA VAL A 105 7.30 -15.50 -7.09
C VAL A 105 7.48 -16.96 -7.48
N ARG A 106 6.43 -17.78 -7.30
CA ARG A 106 6.40 -19.17 -7.75
C ARG A 106 6.00 -19.24 -9.21
N MET A 107 6.75 -20.00 -10.01
CA MET A 107 6.36 -20.33 -11.37
C MET A 107 5.33 -21.46 -11.37
N ALA A 108 4.26 -21.28 -12.15
CA ALA A 108 3.31 -22.33 -12.43
C ALA A 108 3.97 -23.36 -13.37
N LYS A 109 4.01 -24.63 -12.93
CA LYS A 109 4.56 -25.75 -13.70
C LYS A 109 3.41 -26.59 -14.29
N PRO A 110 3.54 -27.13 -15.51
CA PRO A 110 2.52 -28.01 -16.08
C PRO A 110 2.41 -29.35 -15.33
N TYR A 111 3.48 -29.79 -14.66
CA TYR A 111 3.50 -31.01 -13.84
C TYR A 111 4.46 -30.86 -12.66
N ALA A 112 3.97 -31.13 -11.45
CA ALA A 112 4.75 -31.09 -10.20
C ALA A 112 4.32 -32.22 -9.27
N GLY A 113 5.28 -33.07 -8.88
CA GLY A 113 5.18 -34.08 -7.83
C GLY A 113 6.17 -33.78 -6.69
N ALA A 114 6.23 -34.66 -5.69
CA ALA A 114 7.10 -34.46 -4.52
C ALA A 114 8.60 -34.44 -4.89
N ASP A 115 9.04 -35.43 -5.68
CA ASP A 115 10.44 -35.60 -6.07
C ASP A 115 10.67 -35.54 -7.58
N TYR A 116 9.61 -35.30 -8.36
CA TYR A 116 9.66 -35.28 -9.82
C TYR A 116 8.77 -34.19 -10.38
N GLY A 117 9.07 -33.69 -11.58
CA GLY A 117 8.25 -32.68 -12.23
C GLY A 117 8.98 -32.01 -13.38
N TRP A 118 8.26 -31.12 -14.07
CA TRP A 118 8.86 -30.29 -15.11
C TRP A 118 9.67 -29.15 -14.47
N HIS A 119 10.96 -29.05 -14.82
CA HIS A 119 11.82 -27.95 -14.41
C HIS A 119 12.60 -27.42 -15.61
N ALA A 120 12.29 -26.20 -16.02
CA ALA A 120 12.97 -25.46 -17.08
C ALA A 120 13.31 -24.06 -16.55
N PRO A 121 14.35 -23.95 -15.71
CA PRO A 121 14.81 -22.67 -15.18
C PRO A 121 15.43 -21.76 -16.24
#